data_AF-A0A7X7LIW5-F1
#
_entry.id   AF-A0A7X7LIW5-F1
#
_cell.length_a   1.000
_cell.length_b   1.000
_cell.length_c   1.000
_cell.angle_alpha   90.00
_cell.angle_beta   90.00
_cell.angle_gamma   90.00
#
_symmetry.space_group_name_H-M   'P 1'
#
loop_
_entity.id
_entity.type
_entity.pdbx_description
1 polymer ?
#
loop_
_entity_poly.entity_id
_entity_poly.type
_entity_poly.pdbx_seq_one_letter_code
_entity_poly.pdbx_strand_id
1 'polypeptide(L)'
;MGAILKRVAVREQAPEIRKNNFKEVCLGYNLAEASSEAERCLNCKKPRCVEACPVYIDIPGFINQIKLGNISQAASIINQDSSLPAVCGRVCPQESQCEGACVLNKKGDAISIGKLERFTADWSRENNICF
;
A
#
# COMPACT_ATOMS: atom_id res chain seq x y z
N MET A 1 10.83 -25.69 -8.85
CA MET A 1 10.18 -24.45 -9.31
C MET A 1 9.33 -23.89 -8.19
N GLY A 2 9.83 -22.90 -7.43
CA GLY A 2 9.00 -22.20 -6.45
C GLY A 2 8.03 -21.25 -7.16
N ALA A 3 6.76 -21.22 -6.75
CA ALA A 3 5.78 -20.31 -7.31
C ALA A 3 6.28 -18.85 -7.21
N ILE A 4 6.24 -18.12 -8.33
CA ILE A 4 6.56 -16.69 -8.37
C ILE A 4 5.55 -15.98 -7.45
N LEU A 5 6.04 -15.30 -6.42
CA LEU A 5 5.19 -14.57 -5.46
C LEU A 5 4.63 -13.32 -6.12
N LYS A 6 3.44 -13.43 -6.73
CA LYS A 6 2.77 -12.30 -7.39
C LYS A 6 2.02 -11.41 -6.41
N ARG A 7 1.96 -10.11 -6.71
CA ARG A 7 1.14 -9.14 -5.97
C ARG A 7 -0.33 -9.28 -6.27
N VAL A 8 -1.18 -8.93 -5.30
CA VAL A 8 -2.63 -8.87 -5.49
C VAL A 8 -2.93 -7.76 -6.50
N ALA A 9 -3.57 -8.13 -7.62
CA ALA A 9 -3.90 -7.17 -8.66
C ALA A 9 -4.90 -6.13 -8.14
N VAL A 10 -4.65 -4.86 -8.43
CA VAL A 10 -5.58 -3.79 -8.11
C VAL A 10 -6.64 -3.71 -9.20
N ARG A 11 -7.88 -3.43 -8.81
CA ARG A 11 -8.97 -3.21 -9.75
C ARG A 11 -8.73 -1.91 -10.52
N GLU A 12 -8.88 -1.97 -11.83
CA GLU A 12 -8.75 -0.80 -12.71
C GLU A 12 -9.98 -0.68 -13.62
N GLN A 13 -10.29 0.55 -14.05
CA GLN A 13 -11.23 0.75 -15.14
C GLN A 13 -10.73 0.08 -16.42
N ALA A 14 -11.65 -0.55 -17.16
CA ALA A 14 -11.34 -1.13 -18.46
C ALA A 14 -10.81 -0.06 -19.44
N PRO A 15 -9.82 -0.39 -20.30
CA PRO A 15 -9.24 0.54 -21.28
C PRO A 15 -10.29 1.27 -22.12
N GLU A 16 -11.32 0.56 -22.57
CA GLU A 16 -12.37 1.12 -23.43
C GLU A 16 -13.29 2.12 -22.73
N ILE A 17 -13.36 2.04 -21.40
CA ILE A 17 -14.13 2.97 -20.57
C ILE A 17 -13.25 4.16 -20.19
N ARG A 18 -12.03 3.90 -19.68
CA ARG A 18 -11.13 4.94 -19.14
C ARG A 18 -10.61 5.93 -20.18
N LYS A 19 -10.59 5.55 -21.47
CA LYS A 19 -10.22 6.46 -22.57
C LYS A 19 -11.22 7.59 -22.80
N ASN A 20 -12.45 7.45 -22.29
CA ASN A 20 -13.56 8.37 -22.57
C ASN A 20 -13.97 9.21 -21.34
N ASN A 21 -13.19 9.21 -20.25
CA ASN A 21 -13.53 9.98 -19.04
C ASN A 21 -12.28 10.37 -18.23
N PHE A 22 -12.44 11.30 -17.28
CA PHE A 22 -11.38 11.77 -16.37
C PHE A 22 -11.48 11.17 -14.96
N LYS A 23 -12.24 10.08 -14.77
CA LYS A 23 -12.34 9.41 -13.47
C LYS A 23 -11.08 8.61 -13.20
N GLU A 24 -10.79 8.36 -11.92
CA GLU A 24 -9.58 7.65 -11.49
C GLU A 24 -9.52 6.23 -12.08
N VAL A 25 -8.41 5.88 -12.72
CA VAL A 25 -8.23 4.58 -13.38
C VAL A 25 -8.08 3.44 -12.37
N CYS A 26 -7.23 3.64 -11.37
CA CYS A 26 -6.95 2.68 -10.32
C CYS A 26 -8.03 2.84 -9.23
N LEU A 27 -8.81 1.80 -8.99
CA LEU A 27 -9.95 1.83 -8.06
C LEU A 27 -9.55 1.48 -6.61
N GLY A 28 -8.29 1.11 -6.38
CA GLY A 28 -7.76 0.75 -5.08
C GLY A 28 -8.22 -0.64 -4.60
N TYR A 29 -7.72 -1.02 -3.43
CA TYR A 29 -8.10 -2.28 -2.79
C TYR A 29 -9.42 -2.16 -2.04
N ASN A 30 -10.18 -3.25 -2.01
CA ASN A 30 -11.15 -3.48 -0.93
C ASN A 30 -10.45 -4.10 0.29
N LEU A 31 -11.17 -4.26 1.41
CA LEU A 31 -10.60 -4.81 2.64
C LEU A 31 -9.99 -6.21 2.45
N ALA A 32 -10.65 -7.10 1.73
CA ALA A 32 -10.14 -8.47 1.52
C ALA A 32 -8.86 -8.48 0.66
N GLU A 33 -8.83 -7.66 -0.40
CA GLU A 33 -7.64 -7.49 -1.25
C GLU A 33 -6.47 -6.88 -0.47
N ALA A 34 -6.74 -5.86 0.35
CA ALA A 34 -5.73 -5.20 1.17
C ALA A 34 -5.16 -6.15 2.24
N SER A 35 -6.02 -6.91 2.92
CA SER A 35 -5.58 -7.93 3.88
C SER A 35 -4.73 -9.02 3.21
N SER A 36 -5.14 -9.51 2.04
CA SER A 36 -4.39 -10.51 1.29
C SER A 36 -3.01 -9.99 0.83
N GLU A 37 -2.92 -8.74 0.39
CA GLU A 37 -1.63 -8.13 0.03
C GLU A 37 -0.76 -7.88 1.28
N ALA A 38 -1.36 -7.48 2.40
CA ALA A 38 -0.68 -7.28 3.67
C ALA A 38 -0.08 -8.57 4.25
N GLU A 39 -0.73 -9.73 4.04
CA GLU A 39 -0.23 -11.04 4.45
C GLU A 39 1.10 -11.43 3.80
N ARG A 40 1.41 -10.87 2.63
CA ARG A 40 2.67 -11.12 1.91
C ARG A 40 3.87 -10.45 2.60
N CYS A 41 3.63 -9.46 3.46
CA CYS A 41 4.70 -8.74 4.15
C CYS A 41 5.47 -9.66 5.10
N LEU A 42 6.80 -9.69 4.95
CA LEU A 42 7.67 -10.56 5.73
C LEU A 42 7.97 -10.04 7.15
N ASN A 43 7.43 -8.87 7.52
CA ASN A 43 7.73 -8.17 8.77
C ASN A 43 9.25 -8.13 9.08
N CYS A 44 10.02 -7.56 8.15
CA CYS A 44 11.48 -7.63 8.15
C CYS A 44 12.07 -6.93 9.39
N LYS A 45 12.98 -7.61 10.11
CA LYS A 45 13.72 -7.02 11.24
C LYS A 45 14.55 -5.77 10.84
N LYS A 46 15.04 -5.72 9.59
CA LYS A 46 15.71 -4.56 9.00
C LYS A 46 14.91 -4.11 7.78
N PRO A 47 13.92 -3.22 7.94
CA PRO A 47 12.98 -2.90 6.89
C PRO A 47 13.55 -1.86 5.92
N ARG A 48 14.19 -2.33 4.85
CA ARG A 48 14.74 -1.47 3.78
C ARG A 48 13.70 -0.56 3.13
N CYS A 49 12.42 -0.95 3.15
CA CYS A 49 11.33 -0.13 2.65
C CYS A 49 11.16 1.18 3.45
N VAL A 50 11.45 1.16 4.75
CA VAL A 50 11.40 2.35 5.64
C VAL A 50 12.56 3.28 5.30
N GLU A 51 13.78 2.74 5.19
CA GLU A 51 14.99 3.52 4.82
C GLU A 51 14.86 4.20 3.45
N ALA A 52 14.13 3.59 2.52
CA ALA A 52 13.91 4.11 1.17
C ALA A 52 12.71 5.08 1.06
N CYS A 53 11.87 5.17 2.09
CA CYS A 53 10.79 6.14 2.14
C CYS A 53 11.36 7.50 2.58
N PRO A 54 11.16 8.60 1.82
CA PRO A 54 11.72 9.91 2.16
C PRO A 54 11.34 10.45 3.55
N VAL A 55 10.20 9.99 4.08
CA VAL A 55 9.66 10.39 5.39
C VAL A 55 9.69 9.26 6.41
N TYR A 56 10.34 8.12 6.12
CA TYR A 56 10.55 7.02 7.06
C TYR A 56 9.29 6.42 7.71
N ILE A 57 8.16 6.38 6.98
CA ILE A 57 6.92 5.73 7.45
C ILE A 57 7.22 4.34 8.00
N ASP A 58 6.65 3.99 9.17
CA ASP A 58 6.65 2.62 9.71
C ASP A 58 5.79 1.66 8.85
N ILE A 59 6.34 1.29 7.70
CA ILE A 59 5.70 0.44 6.70
C ILE A 59 5.33 -0.94 7.26
N PRO A 60 6.24 -1.69 7.92
CA PRO A 60 5.87 -2.95 8.54
C PRO A 60 4.76 -2.79 9.59
N GLY A 61 4.81 -1.72 10.39
CA GLY A 61 3.82 -1.44 11.43
C GLY A 61 2.42 -1.27 10.89
N PHE A 62 2.21 -0.35 9.94
CA PHE A 62 0.86 -0.12 9.41
C PHE A 62 0.34 -1.32 8.62
N ILE A 63 1.19 -2.01 7.86
CA ILE A 63 0.80 -3.21 7.10
C ILE A 63 0.38 -4.33 8.05
N ASN A 64 1.08 -4.50 9.17
CA ASN A 64 0.69 -5.48 10.18
C ASN A 64 -0.69 -5.14 10.79
N GLN A 65 -1.02 -3.87 10.98
CA GLN A 65 -2.36 -3.48 11.43
C GLN A 65 -3.44 -3.76 10.38
N ILE A 66 -3.15 -3.56 9.09
CA ILE A 66 -4.07 -3.97 8.00
C ILE A 66 -4.32 -5.48 8.06
N LYS A 67 -3.25 -6.28 8.20
CA LYS A 67 -3.35 -7.74 8.34
C LYS A 67 -4.21 -8.16 9.54
N LEU A 68 -4.16 -7.42 10.64
CA LEU A 68 -4.98 -7.66 11.83
C LEU A 68 -6.42 -7.12 11.72
N GLY A 69 -6.75 -6.41 10.64
CA GLY A 69 -8.05 -5.75 10.45
C GLY A 69 -8.19 -4.40 11.17
N ASN A 70 -7.14 -3.91 11.81
CA ASN A 70 -7.14 -2.68 12.59
C ASN A 70 -6.81 -1.45 11.72
N ILE A 71 -7.68 -1.11 10.76
CA ILE A 71 -7.38 -0.07 9.75
C ILE A 71 -7.21 1.32 10.38
N SER A 72 -7.97 1.63 11.44
CA SER A 72 -7.81 2.88 12.20
C SER A 72 -6.42 3.01 12.82
N GLN A 73 -5.89 1.91 13.40
CA GLN A 73 -4.53 1.91 13.94
C GLN A 73 -3.48 2.00 12.83
N ALA A 74 -3.72 1.37 11.67
CA ALA A 74 -2.85 1.53 10.50
C ALA A 74 -2.77 3.00 10.07
N ALA A 75 -3.91 3.70 10.04
CA ALA A 75 -3.97 5.13 9.69
C ALA A 75 -3.22 5.98 10.71
N SER A 76 -3.38 5.70 12.01
CA SER A 76 -2.65 6.38 13.07
C SER A 76 -1.14 6.23 12.93
N ILE A 77 -0.64 5.04 12.55
CA ILE A 77 0.80 4.82 12.31
C ILE A 77 1.28 5.66 11.13
N ILE A 78 0.58 5.62 9.99
CA ILE A 78 0.99 6.38 8.79
C ILE A 78 1.05 7.89 9.09
N ASN A 79 0.10 8.39 9.87
CA ASN A 79 -0.01 9.82 10.18
C ASN A 79 1.06 10.36 11.13
N GLN A 80 1.83 9.48 11.79
CA GLN A 80 2.99 9.92 12.56
C GLN A 80 4.04 10.60 11.67
N ASP A 81 4.13 10.17 10.41
CA ASP A 81 5.19 10.58 9.49
C ASP A 81 4.66 11.28 8.21
N SER A 82 3.44 10.95 7.77
CA SER A 82 2.87 11.41 6.49
C SER A 82 1.57 12.19 6.69
N SER A 83 1.56 13.47 6.29
CA SER A 83 0.36 14.31 6.31
C SER A 83 -0.55 14.14 5.09
N LEU A 84 -0.10 13.46 4.04
CA LEU A 84 -0.82 13.34 2.76
C LEU A 84 -0.87 11.89 2.23
N PRO A 85 -1.23 10.88 3.03
CA PRO A 85 -1.14 9.47 2.62
C PRO A 85 -2.05 9.11 1.45
N ALA A 86 -3.22 9.76 1.33
CA ALA A 86 -4.12 9.59 0.19
C ALA A 86 -3.49 10.07 -1.13
N VAL A 87 -2.56 11.01 -1.07
CA VAL A 87 -1.82 11.53 -2.24
C VAL A 87 -0.57 10.70 -2.48
N CYS A 88 0.27 10.51 -1.46
CA CYS A 88 1.53 9.76 -1.55
C CYS A 88 1.31 8.33 -2.06
N GLY A 89 0.30 7.62 -1.55
CA GLY A 89 -0.06 6.27 -2.01
C GLY A 89 -0.53 6.20 -3.47
N ARG A 90 -0.87 7.35 -4.08
CA ARG A 90 -1.26 7.47 -5.50
C ARG A 90 -0.12 7.88 -6.41
N VAL A 91 0.73 8.80 -5.98
CA VAL A 91 1.65 9.53 -6.88
C VAL A 91 3.13 9.31 -6.59
N CYS A 92 3.51 8.76 -5.44
CA CYS A 92 4.92 8.47 -5.18
C CYS A 92 5.45 7.49 -6.24
N PRO A 93 6.69 7.66 -6.74
CA PRO A 93 7.32 6.70 -7.64
C PRO A 93 7.85 5.50 -6.82
N GLN A 94 6.94 4.65 -6.34
CA GLN A 94 7.26 3.60 -5.35
C GLN A 94 8.31 2.61 -5.84
N GLU A 95 8.38 2.36 -7.15
CA GLU A 95 9.37 1.52 -7.82
C GLU A 95 10.82 1.99 -7.60
N SER A 96 11.01 3.28 -7.34
CA SER A 96 12.30 3.89 -7.03
C SER A 96 12.51 4.16 -5.53
N GLN A 97 11.49 3.89 -4.72
CA GLN A 97 11.45 4.16 -3.28
C GLN A 97 11.15 2.87 -2.48
N CYS A 98 10.11 2.90 -1.64
CA CYS A 98 9.78 1.85 -0.68
C CYS A 98 9.55 0.48 -1.32
N GLU A 99 8.86 0.40 -2.48
CA GLU A 99 8.64 -0.86 -3.18
C GLU A 99 9.90 -1.34 -3.88
N GLY A 100 10.68 -0.43 -4.49
CA GLY A 100 11.98 -0.76 -5.08
C GLY A 100 12.95 -1.40 -4.09
N ALA A 101 12.96 -0.91 -2.85
CA ALA A 101 13.79 -1.43 -1.77
C ALA A 101 13.23 -2.68 -1.06
N CYS A 102 12.00 -3.11 -1.39
CA CYS A 102 11.35 -4.24 -0.73
C CYS A 102 12.16 -5.54 -0.91
N VAL A 103 12.44 -6.25 0.19
CA VAL A 103 13.23 -7.51 0.16
C VAL A 103 12.55 -8.59 -0.68
N LEU A 104 11.21 -8.54 -0.79
CA LEU A 104 10.42 -9.52 -1.55
C LEU A 104 10.68 -9.45 -3.05
N ASN A 105 11.14 -8.31 -3.59
CA ASN A 105 11.52 -8.16 -5.01
C ASN A 105 12.56 -9.18 -5.48
N LYS A 106 13.35 -9.75 -4.56
CA LYS A 106 14.36 -10.77 -4.90
C LYS A 106 13.75 -12.13 -5.26
N LYS A 107 12.47 -12.37 -4.94
CA LYS A 107 11.79 -13.66 -5.11
C LYS A 107 10.48 -13.57 -5.91
N GLY A 108 10.00 -12.36 -6.20
CA GLY A 108 8.73 -12.10 -6.86
C GLY A 108 8.42 -10.62 -6.83
N ASP A 109 7.15 -10.26 -6.81
CA ASP A 109 6.73 -8.87 -6.72
C ASP A 109 6.91 -8.33 -5.29
N ALA A 110 7.33 -7.07 -5.17
CA ALA A 110 7.23 -6.32 -3.93
C ALA A 110 5.82 -6.34 -3.34
N ILE A 111 5.76 -5.96 -2.06
CA ILE A 111 4.50 -5.55 -1.44
C ILE A 111 4.05 -4.25 -2.10
N SER A 112 2.77 -4.13 -2.42
CA SER A 112 2.15 -2.93 -3.00
C SER A 112 1.91 -1.87 -1.93
N ILE A 113 3.00 -1.38 -1.33
CA ILE A 113 3.01 -0.46 -0.19
C ILE A 113 2.20 0.78 -0.49
N GLY A 114 2.37 1.40 -1.67
CA GLY A 114 1.62 2.60 -2.03
C GLY A 114 0.11 2.35 -2.11
N LYS A 115 -0.30 1.17 -2.57
CA LYS A 115 -1.72 0.78 -2.66
C LYS A 115 -2.32 0.48 -1.30
N LEU A 116 -1.54 -0.07 -0.37
CA LEU A 116 -1.95 -0.26 1.02
C LEU A 116 -2.06 1.07 1.77
N GLU A 117 -1.10 1.99 1.60
CA GLU A 117 -1.17 3.36 2.15
C GLU A 117 -2.40 4.09 1.64
N ARG A 118 -2.64 4.05 0.32
CA ARG A 118 -3.85 4.60 -0.31
C ARG A 118 -5.12 4.00 0.30
N PHE A 119 -5.19 2.68 0.39
CA PHE A 119 -6.36 1.98 0.93
C PHE A 119 -6.68 2.46 2.35
N THR A 120 -5.67 2.51 3.22
CA THR A 120 -5.82 2.99 4.60
C THR A 120 -6.33 4.42 4.64
N ALA A 121 -5.77 5.32 3.83
CA ALA A 121 -6.19 6.72 3.80
C ALA A 121 -7.61 6.91 3.24
N ASP A 122 -7.96 6.21 2.16
CA ASP A 122 -9.30 6.26 1.57
C ASP A 122 -10.35 5.67 2.54
N TRP A 123 -10.06 4.53 3.17
CA TRP A 123 -10.92 3.92 4.18
C TRP A 123 -11.17 4.85 5.37
N SER A 124 -10.13 5.50 5.88
CA SER A 124 -10.27 6.43 7.00
C SER A 124 -11.11 7.65 6.63
N ARG A 125 -10.99 8.17 5.39
CA ARG A 125 -11.87 9.24 4.88
C ARG A 125 -13.34 8.79 4.82
N GLU A 126 -13.59 7.57 4.35
CA GLU A 126 -14.96 7.01 4.25
C GLU A 126 -15.59 6.72 5.61
N ASN A 127 -14.77 6.44 6.64
CA ASN A 127 -15.22 6.11 8.00
C ASN A 127 -15.08 7.28 8.98
N ASN A 128 -14.78 8.50 8.51
CA ASN A 128 -14.59 9.70 9.34
C ASN A 128 -13.56 9.51 10.46
N ILE A 129 -12.50 8.74 10.20
CA ILE A 129 -11.37 8.60 11.11
C ILE A 129 -10.41 9.75 10.82
N CYS A 130 -10.38 10.73 11.72
CA CYS A 130 -9.33 11.74 11.73
C CYS A 130 -8.04 11.13 12.24
N PHE A 131 -6.96 11.53 11.58
CA PHE A 131 -5.60 11.24 11.95
C PHE A 131 -4.89 12.58 12.07
#